data_AF-A0AAD5A2E2-F1
#
_entry.id   AF-A0AAD5A2E2-F1
#
_cell.length_a   1.000
_cell.length_b   1.000
_cell.length_c   1.000
_cell.angle_alpha   90.00
_cell.angle_beta   90.00
_cell.angle_gamma   90.00
#
_symmetry.space_group_name_H-M   'P 1'
#
loop_
_entity.id
_entity.type
_entity.pdbx_description
1 polymer ?
#
loop_
_entity_poly.entity_id
_entity_poly.type
_entity_poly.pdbx_seq_one_letter_code
_entity_poly.pdbx_strand_id
1 'polypeptide(L)' 'SVSGVFQAGLSSGYAFNASVARNVCEQLGVVMADKAQMEKALKHGFETCKFGWIDEQVAVIPRVQPKVSCGKGDVGIVI' A
#
# COMPACT_ATOMS: atom_id res chain seq x y z
N SER A 1 8.24 -1.15 9.05
CA SER A 1 7.34 -2.07 8.32
C SER A 1 6.40 -2.73 9.32
N VAL A 2 5.25 -3.22 8.85
CA VAL A 2 4.28 -3.99 9.65
C VAL A 2 4.09 -5.33 8.97
N SER A 3 4.40 -6.44 9.65
CA SER A 3 4.44 -7.78 9.03
C SER A 3 5.28 -7.87 7.75
N GLY A 4 6.36 -7.09 7.65
CA GLY A 4 7.21 -7.02 6.45
C GLY A 4 6.77 -5.99 5.39
N VAL A 5 5.55 -5.47 5.46
CA VAL A 5 5.01 -4.50 4.51
C VAL A 5 5.35 -3.05 4.91
N PHE A 6 5.71 -2.21 3.94
CA PHE A 6 5.92 -0.77 4.11
C PHE A 6 5.54 -0.03 2.82
N GLN A 7 5.27 1.28 2.92
CA GLN A 7 4.99 2.10 1.75
C GLN A 7 6.30 2.73 1.24
N ALA A 8 6.61 2.49 -0.04
CA ALA A 8 7.68 3.16 -0.78
C ALA A 8 7.07 4.22 -1.71
N GLY A 9 7.75 5.36 -1.89
CA GLY A 9 7.24 6.47 -2.69
C GLY A 9 8.18 7.66 -2.71
N LEU A 10 7.86 8.65 -3.53
CA LEU A 10 8.53 9.95 -3.53
C LEU A 10 8.01 10.83 -2.37
N SER A 11 8.77 11.89 -2.07
CA SER A 11 8.38 12.89 -1.09
C SER A 11 7.06 13.61 -1.44
N SER A 12 6.74 13.75 -2.73
CA SER A 12 5.53 14.39 -3.22
C SER A 12 4.88 13.67 -4.41
N GLY A 13 3.55 13.66 -4.40
CA GLY A 13 2.73 13.20 -5.54
C GLY A 13 2.58 11.69 -5.72
N TYR A 14 1.73 11.32 -6.68
CA TYR A 14 1.61 9.97 -7.23
C TYR A 14 2.35 9.94 -8.56
N ALA A 15 3.45 9.19 -8.63
CA ALA A 15 4.36 9.24 -9.78
C ALA A 15 4.60 7.87 -10.44
N PHE A 16 4.07 6.79 -9.86
CA PHE A 16 4.34 5.42 -10.31
C PHE A 16 3.10 4.81 -10.95
N ASN A 17 3.31 3.99 -11.98
CA ASN A 17 2.38 2.94 -12.38
C ASN A 17 2.79 1.60 -11.73
N ALA A 18 2.00 0.54 -11.90
CA ALA A 18 2.27 -0.76 -11.27
C ALA A 18 3.66 -1.31 -11.64
N SER A 19 4.05 -1.25 -12.91
CA SER A 19 5.35 -1.75 -13.38
C SER A 19 6.53 -0.98 -12.78
N VAL A 20 6.44 0.35 -12.72
CA VAL A 20 7.46 1.20 -12.10
C VAL A 20 7.54 0.92 -10.60
N ALA A 21 6.40 0.76 -9.92
CA ALA A 21 6.39 0.43 -8.50
C ALA A 21 7.06 -0.93 -8.23
N ARG A 22 6.91 -1.91 -9.12
CA ARG A 22 7.58 -3.23 -8.98
C ARG A 22 9.09 -3.09 -9.08
N ASN A 23 9.56 -2.36 -10.09
CA ASN A 23 10.98 -2.08 -10.23
C ASN A 23 11.55 -1.33 -9.02
N VAL A 24 10.79 -0.41 -8.41
CA VAL A 24 11.20 0.29 -7.17
C VAL A 24 11.37 -0.70 -6.02
N CYS A 25 10.43 -1.62 -5.82
CA CYS A 25 10.56 -2.66 -4.80
C CYS A 25 11.81 -3.52 -5.02
N GLU A 26 12.05 -3.96 -6.26
CA GLU A 26 13.21 -4.77 -6.64
C GLU A 26 14.53 -4.04 -6.40
N GLN A 27 14.60 -2.74 -6.74
CA GLN A 27 15.78 -1.89 -6.46
C GLN A 27 16.05 -1.72 -4.96
N LEU A 28 15.02 -1.83 -4.12
CA LEU A 28 15.14 -1.84 -2.66
C LEU A 28 15.47 -3.23 -2.10
N GLY A 29 15.67 -4.24 -2.95
CA GLY A 29 15.95 -5.62 -2.54
C GLY A 29 14.76 -6.32 -1.90
N VAL A 30 13.53 -5.86 -2.18
CA VAL A 30 12.29 -6.45 -1.68
C VAL A 30 11.33 -6.74 -2.83
N VAL A 31 10.20 -7.38 -2.52
CA VAL A 31 9.14 -7.65 -3.48
C VAL A 31 7.95 -6.73 -3.24
N MET A 32 7.19 -6.42 -4.30
CA MET A 32 5.91 -5.73 -4.14
C MET A 32 4.96 -6.61 -3.32
N ALA A 33 4.27 -6.02 -2.35
CA ALA A 33 3.34 -6.77 -1.53
C ALA A 33 2.14 -7.25 -2.36
N ASP A 34 1.77 -8.51 -2.20
CA ASP A 34 0.50 -9.04 -2.72
C ASP A 34 -0.67 -8.72 -1.75
N LYS A 35 -1.90 -9.01 -2.17
CA LYS A 35 -3.10 -8.75 -1.36
C LYS A 35 -3.08 -9.54 -0.04
N ALA A 36 -2.61 -10.78 -0.02
CA ALA A 36 -2.59 -11.60 1.19
C ALA A 36 -1.61 -11.05 2.24
N GLN A 37 -0.44 -10.59 1.81
CA GLN A 37 0.54 -9.90 2.63
C GLN A 37 -0.01 -8.56 3.13
N MET A 38 -0.72 -7.82 2.28
CA MET A 38 -1.38 -6.57 2.67
C MET A 38 -2.49 -6.81 3.72
N GLU A 39 -3.32 -7.83 3.55
CA GLU A 39 -4.36 -8.21 4.53
C GLU A 39 -3.74 -8.62 5.87
N LYS A 40 -2.65 -9.37 5.85
CA LYS A 40 -1.90 -9.73 7.06
C LYS A 40 -1.33 -8.48 7.74
N ALA A 41 -0.73 -7.57 6.99
CA ALA A 41 -0.19 -6.33 7.54
C ALA A 41 -1.28 -5.44 8.14
N LEU A 42 -2.42 -5.31 7.45
CA LEU A 42 -3.59 -4.56 7.92
C LEU A 42 -4.12 -5.10 9.25
N LYS A 43 -4.25 -6.43 9.37
CA LYS A 43 -4.66 -7.09 10.63
C LYS A 43 -3.71 -6.79 11.80
N HIS A 44 -2.44 -6.49 11.50
CA HIS A 44 -1.44 -6.09 12.49
C HIS A 44 -1.27 -4.56 12.60
N GLY A 45 -2.19 -3.76 12.06
CA GLY A 45 -2.22 -2.32 12.23
C GLY A 45 -1.59 -1.50 11.10
N PHE A 46 -1.28 -2.10 9.94
CA PHE A 46 -0.78 -1.33 8.80
C PHE A 46 -1.89 -0.46 8.20
N GLU A 47 -1.74 0.86 8.29
CA GLU A 47 -2.62 1.81 7.61
C GLU A 47 -1.82 2.93 6.95
N THR A 48 -2.37 3.48 5.86
CA THR A 48 -1.82 4.67 5.19
C THR A 48 -2.93 5.62 4.79
N CYS A 49 -2.56 6.86 4.41
CA CYS A 49 -3.47 7.83 3.81
C CYS A 49 -3.09 8.13 2.34
N LYS A 50 -2.42 7.17 1.68
CA LYS A 50 -1.92 7.32 0.31
C LYS A 50 -2.15 6.03 -0.44
N PHE A 51 -2.66 6.14 -1.66
CA PHE A 51 -2.73 5.01 -2.58
C PHE A 51 -1.33 4.46 -2.86
N GLY A 52 -1.22 3.13 -2.87
CA GLY A 52 0.01 2.41 -3.23
C GLY A 52 -0.31 1.18 -4.05
N TRP A 53 0.55 0.86 -5.02
CA TRP A 53 0.41 -0.32 -5.87
C TRP A 53 0.73 -1.60 -5.10
N ILE A 54 -0.06 -2.65 -5.34
CA ILE A 54 0.19 -4.04 -4.93
C ILE A 54 0.37 -4.94 -6.16
N ASP A 55 0.88 -6.15 -5.96
CA ASP A 55 1.37 -7.02 -7.04
C ASP A 55 0.29 -7.41 -8.06
N GLU A 56 -0.97 -7.39 -7.64
CA GLU A 56 -2.18 -7.53 -8.48
C GLU A 56 -2.44 -6.34 -9.42
N GLN A 57 -1.52 -5.38 -9.51
CA GLN A 57 -1.59 -4.20 -10.38
C GLN A 57 -2.80 -3.30 -10.09
N VAL A 58 -3.19 -3.23 -8.81
CA VAL A 58 -4.21 -2.33 -8.30
C VAL A 58 -3.60 -1.40 -7.26
N ALA A 59 -4.06 -0.15 -7.23
CA ALA A 59 -3.69 0.79 -6.19
C ALA A 59 -4.69 0.70 -5.04
N VAL A 60 -4.19 0.57 -3.81
CA VAL A 60 -5.02 0.41 -2.62
C VAL A 60 -4.58 1.38 -1.52
N ILE A 61 -5.50 1.64 -0.59
CA ILE A 61 -5.28 2.37 0.64
C ILE A 61 -5.72 1.49 1.83
N PRO A 62 -4.77 0.89 2.59
CA PRO A 62 -5.11 0.11 3.77
C PRO A 62 -5.56 1.04 4.90
N ARG A 63 -6.74 0.81 5.45
CA ARG A 63 -7.36 1.60 6.53
C ARG A 63 -7.76 0.70 7.69
N VAL A 64 -7.14 0.90 8.85
CA VAL A 64 -7.53 0.23 10.10
C VAL A 64 -8.66 1.00 10.79
N GLN A 65 -8.62 2.33 10.72
CA GLN A 65 -9.61 3.22 11.31
C GLN A 65 -10.32 4.05 10.24
N PRO A 66 -11.63 4.32 10.41
CA PRO A 66 -12.39 5.12 9.47
C PRO A 66 -11.87 6.56 9.47
N LYS A 67 -11.62 7.12 8.28
CA LYS A 67 -11.20 8.51 8.13
C LYS A 67 -11.70 9.05 6.79
N VAL A 68 -12.59 10.05 6.82
CA VAL A 68 -13.22 10.59 5.60
C VAL A 68 -12.18 11.10 4.59
N SER A 69 -11.09 11.71 5.06
CA SER A 69 -10.00 12.17 4.20
C SER A 69 -9.05 11.08 3.69
N CYS A 70 -9.19 9.83 4.14
CA CYS A 70 -8.36 8.69 3.75
C CYS A 70 -9.25 7.46 3.48
N GLY A 71 -9.54 7.18 2.21
CA GLY A 71 -10.43 6.07 1.85
C GLY A 71 -11.90 6.35 2.13
N LYS A 72 -12.33 7.63 2.09
CA LYS A 72 -13.73 8.06 2.20
C LYS A 72 -14.48 7.61 3.47
N GLY A 73 -13.74 7.21 4.51
CA GLY A 73 -14.33 6.70 5.76
C GLY A 73 -14.41 5.18 5.83
N ASP A 74 -14.09 4.48 4.74
CA ASP A 74 -14.08 3.02 4.71
C ASP A 74 -12.85 2.43 5.43
N VAL A 75 -13.01 1.18 5.87
CA VAL A 75 -11.96 0.37 6.51
C VAL A 75 -11.70 -0.88 5.68
N GLY A 76 -10.51 -1.46 5.81
CA GLY A 76 -10.07 -2.57 4.99
C GLY A 76 -8.99 -2.17 3.98
N ILE A 77 -8.84 -3.00 2.95
CA ILE A 77 -8.07 -2.66 1.75
C ILE A 77 -9.01 -1.96 0.78
N VAL A 78 -9.00 -0.63 0.81
CA VAL A 78 -9.87 0.20 -0.03
C VAL A 78 -9.19 0.41 -1.39
N ILE A 79 -9.95 0.34 -2.48
CA ILE A 79 -9.51 0.54 -3.87
C ILE A 79 -9.97 1.92 -4.36
#